data_AF-A0A177MXR1-F1
#
_entry.id   AF-A0A177MXR1-F1
#
_cell.length_a   1.000
_cell.length_b   1.000
_cell.length_c   1.000
_cell.angle_alpha   90.00
_cell.angle_beta   90.00
_cell.angle_gamma   90.00
#
_symmetry.space_group_name_H-M   'P 1'
#
loop_
_entity.id
_entity.type
_entity.pdbx_description
1 polymer ?
#
loop_
_entity_poly.entity_id
_entity_poly.type
_entity_poly.pdbx_seq_one_letter_code
_entity_poly.pdbx_strand_id
1 'polypeptide(L)'
;MSQLKEQFLKEKIYAFLEQSMISDVKDFLVTSECNVEIQHAKELDRIQQLDVENNLPRGYILGLEEIARLRFEINMPIIIRYSAVVLLVTMIEWSIKNLNKQLRIPILIRDNNFVVNFFKKLSSEINFQQNEVLKDIEAIVYVRNCITHSAGILNEYKYSEQLPGFIARLNGFTFNNTAFVDGYLWIERNALNQYIDVIGDFIFLIFKDCYEKGLMKHLPDTLD
;
A
#
# COMPACT_ATOMS: atom_id res chain seq x y z
N MET A 1 -19.87 9.39 16.81
CA MET A 1 -18.99 8.37 16.17
C MET A 1 -19.68 7.50 15.10
N SER A 2 -20.97 7.64 14.80
CA SER A 2 -21.65 6.81 13.76
C SER A 2 -21.71 7.44 12.36
N GLN A 3 -21.63 8.76 12.22
CA GLN A 3 -21.83 9.43 10.92
C GLN A 3 -20.67 9.27 9.94
N LEU A 4 -19.40 9.24 10.42
CA LEU A 4 -18.23 9.05 9.55
C LEU A 4 -18.20 7.64 8.91
N LYS A 5 -18.68 6.63 9.64
CA LYS A 5 -18.72 5.23 9.17
C LYS A 5 -19.78 5.00 8.10
N GLU A 6 -20.90 5.72 8.17
CA GLU A 6 -21.98 5.60 7.19
C GLU A 6 -21.75 6.41 5.92
N GLN A 7 -20.99 7.51 6.00
CA GLN A 7 -20.68 8.34 4.83
C GLN A 7 -19.82 7.56 3.82
N PHE A 8 -18.90 6.73 4.33
CA PHE A 8 -18.03 5.86 3.54
C PHE A 8 -18.79 4.82 2.68
N LEU A 9 -19.82 4.16 3.26
CA LEU A 9 -20.67 3.20 2.55
C LEU A 9 -21.65 3.87 1.57
N LYS A 10 -21.74 5.20 1.57
CA LYS A 10 -22.66 6.00 0.75
C LYS A 10 -21.95 6.77 -0.35
N GLU A 11 -20.62 6.72 -0.44
CA GLU A 11 -19.91 7.26 -1.58
C GLU A 11 -20.26 6.45 -2.83
N LYS A 12 -20.52 7.17 -3.94
CA LYS A 12 -20.87 6.54 -5.21
C LYS A 12 -19.71 5.65 -5.63
N ILE A 13 -19.97 4.35 -5.75
CA ILE A 13 -19.09 3.42 -6.47
C ILE A 13 -18.92 3.99 -7.88
N TYR A 14 -17.76 4.60 -8.16
CA TYR A 14 -17.45 5.07 -9.50
C TYR A 14 -17.40 3.87 -10.43
N ALA A 15 -17.87 4.04 -11.67
CA ALA A 15 -18.16 2.99 -12.64
C ALA A 15 -16.94 2.16 -13.12
N PHE A 16 -15.78 2.30 -12.47
CA PHE A 16 -14.54 1.62 -12.80
C PHE A 16 -14.02 0.82 -11.59
N LEU A 17 -14.27 -0.49 -11.61
CA LEU A 17 -13.95 -1.44 -10.54
C LEU A 17 -12.48 -1.35 -10.08
N GLU A 18 -11.58 -1.07 -11.01
CA GLU A 18 -10.13 -1.05 -10.78
C GLU A 18 -9.68 0.19 -10.00
N GLN A 19 -10.29 1.36 -10.23
CA GLN A 19 -9.97 2.56 -9.45
C GLN A 19 -10.50 2.42 -8.02
N SER A 20 -11.69 1.84 -7.84
CA SER A 20 -12.23 1.53 -6.51
C SER A 20 -11.36 0.53 -5.73
N MET A 21 -10.82 -0.49 -6.40
CA MET A 21 -9.93 -1.46 -5.76
C MET A 21 -8.63 -0.83 -5.25
N ILE A 22 -8.10 0.17 -5.96
CA ILE A 22 -6.91 0.91 -5.52
C ILE A 22 -7.26 1.84 -4.36
N SER A 23 -8.42 2.51 -4.39
CA SER A 23 -8.87 3.36 -3.28
C SER A 23 -9.13 2.58 -1.99
N ASP A 24 -9.62 1.34 -2.09
CA ASP A 24 -9.85 0.48 -0.91
C ASP A 24 -8.58 0.30 -0.04
N VAL A 25 -7.39 0.40 -0.63
CA VAL A 25 -6.11 0.34 0.11
C VAL A 25 -5.92 1.56 1.00
N LYS A 26 -6.36 2.74 0.55
CA LYS A 26 -6.33 3.98 1.33
C LYS A 26 -7.28 3.88 2.52
N ASP A 27 -8.45 3.31 2.30
CA ASP A 27 -9.46 3.13 3.35
C ASP A 27 -9.02 2.12 4.39
N PHE A 28 -8.36 1.04 3.95
CA PHE A 28 -7.68 0.10 4.83
C PHE A 28 -6.65 0.81 5.70
N LEU A 29 -5.78 1.65 5.13
CA LEU A 29 -4.78 2.41 5.88
C LEU A 29 -5.41 3.33 6.92
N VAL A 30 -6.32 4.20 6.49
CA VAL A 30 -6.96 5.20 7.35
C VAL A 30 -7.70 4.53 8.50
N THR A 31 -8.49 3.49 8.20
CA THR A 31 -9.27 2.77 9.21
C THR A 31 -8.35 2.02 10.18
N SER A 32 -7.32 1.35 9.68
CA SER A 32 -6.42 0.55 10.51
C SER A 32 -5.56 1.41 11.42
N GLU A 33 -4.99 2.51 10.91
CA GLU A 33 -4.19 3.44 11.73
C GLU A 33 -5.04 4.14 12.79
N CYS A 34 -6.24 4.61 12.44
CA CYS A 34 -7.17 5.20 13.39
C CYS A 34 -7.56 4.22 14.51
N ASN A 35 -7.78 2.95 14.16
CA ASN A 35 -8.05 1.92 15.16
C ASN A 35 -6.86 1.69 16.09
N VAL A 36 -5.62 1.71 15.59
CA VAL A 36 -4.41 1.59 16.42
C VAL A 36 -4.31 2.75 17.42
N GLU A 37 -4.57 3.98 16.98
CA GLU A 37 -4.58 5.16 17.86
C GLU A 37 -5.63 5.04 18.98
N ILE A 38 -6.83 4.61 18.63
CA ILE A 38 -7.91 4.38 19.61
C ILE A 38 -7.51 3.29 20.62
N GLN A 39 -6.90 2.20 20.16
CA GLN A 39 -6.47 1.12 21.05
C GLN A 39 -5.29 1.55 21.93
N HIS A 40 -4.40 2.39 21.42
CA HIS A 40 -3.30 2.95 22.20
C HIS A 40 -3.83 3.79 23.36
N ALA A 41 -4.74 4.73 23.09
CA ALA A 41 -5.35 5.56 24.14
C ALA A 41 -6.03 4.72 25.22
N LYS A 42 -6.80 3.70 24.82
CA LYS A 42 -7.45 2.76 25.75
C LYS A 42 -6.44 1.97 26.60
N GLU A 43 -5.32 1.58 26.03
CA GLU A 43 -4.29 0.87 26.77
C GLU A 43 -3.61 1.77 27.80
N LEU A 44 -3.33 3.04 27.46
CA LEU A 44 -2.80 4.00 28.40
C LEU A 44 -3.78 4.27 29.56
N ASP A 45 -5.08 4.43 29.26
CA ASP A 45 -6.11 4.56 30.28
C ASP A 45 -6.16 3.33 31.21
N ARG A 46 -6.03 2.12 30.63
CA ARG A 46 -5.98 0.86 31.40
C ARG A 46 -4.76 0.79 32.30
N ILE A 47 -3.58 1.23 31.83
CA ILE A 47 -2.35 1.27 32.63
C ILE A 47 -2.51 2.25 33.79
N GLN A 48 -3.10 3.43 33.56
CA GLN A 48 -3.37 4.41 34.61
C GLN A 48 -4.34 3.88 35.67
N GLN A 49 -5.41 3.19 35.26
CA GLN A 49 -6.34 2.55 36.19
C GLN A 49 -5.65 1.48 37.05
N LEU A 50 -4.79 0.66 36.44
CA LEU A 50 -4.01 -0.34 37.19
C LEU A 50 -3.09 0.29 38.24
N ASP A 51 -2.47 1.44 37.92
CA ASP A 51 -1.63 2.19 38.86
C ASP A 51 -2.45 2.66 40.07
N VAL A 52 -3.63 3.24 39.82
CA VAL A 52 -4.54 3.71 40.87
C VAL A 52 -5.07 2.58 41.74
N GLU A 53 -5.47 1.46 41.13
CA GLU A 53 -6.10 0.33 41.83
C GLU A 53 -5.10 -0.50 42.66
N ASN A 54 -3.87 -0.68 42.16
CA ASN A 54 -2.91 -1.63 42.72
C ASN A 54 -1.66 -0.98 43.31
N ASN A 55 -1.52 0.35 43.20
CA ASN A 55 -0.38 1.14 43.69
C ASN A 55 0.97 0.51 43.30
N LEU A 56 1.12 0.27 42.00
CA LEU A 56 2.24 -0.49 41.45
C LEU A 56 3.55 0.31 41.55
N PRO A 57 4.72 -0.35 41.66
CA PRO A 57 5.99 0.36 41.63
C PRO A 57 6.17 1.16 40.33
N ARG A 58 6.66 2.40 40.42
CA ARG A 58 6.79 3.29 39.24
C ARG A 58 7.57 2.67 38.08
N GLY A 59 8.61 1.90 38.37
CA GLY A 59 9.39 1.21 37.33
C GLY A 59 8.57 0.19 36.54
N TYR A 60 7.58 -0.44 37.16
CA TYR A 60 6.67 -1.36 36.48
C TYR A 60 5.72 -0.62 35.53
N ILE A 61 5.16 0.51 35.98
CA ILE A 61 4.30 1.37 35.14
C ILE A 61 5.07 1.90 33.93
N LEU A 62 6.29 2.42 34.13
CA LEU A 62 7.15 2.87 33.03
C LEU A 62 7.44 1.74 32.03
N GLY A 63 7.64 0.51 32.51
CA GLY A 63 7.81 -0.66 31.65
C GLY A 63 6.57 -0.97 30.81
N LEU A 64 5.37 -0.88 31.40
CA LEU A 64 4.11 -1.07 30.66
C LEU A 64 3.88 0.03 29.62
N GLU A 65 4.14 1.29 29.98
CA GLU A 65 4.04 2.45 29.07
C GLU A 65 4.99 2.27 27.88
N GLU A 66 6.23 1.86 28.12
CA GLU A 66 7.20 1.62 27.04
C GLU A 66 6.80 0.45 26.13
N ILE A 67 6.27 -0.65 26.69
CA ILE A 67 5.73 -1.76 25.89
C ILE A 67 4.54 -1.31 25.04
N ALA A 68 3.64 -0.51 25.60
CA ALA A 68 2.51 0.05 24.87
C ALA A 68 3.01 0.94 23.72
N ARG A 69 3.98 1.82 23.99
CA ARG A 69 4.62 2.69 23.00
C ARG A 69 5.22 1.88 21.85
N LEU A 70 6.07 0.90 22.14
CA LEU A 70 6.68 0.02 21.12
C LEU A 70 5.61 -0.70 20.28
N ARG A 71 4.56 -1.21 20.93
CA ARG A 71 3.48 -1.93 20.23
C ARG A 71 2.68 -1.02 19.30
N PHE A 72 2.20 0.11 19.81
CA PHE A 72 1.20 0.93 19.13
C PHE A 72 1.80 2.06 18.27
N GLU A 73 3.01 2.54 18.56
CA GLU A 73 3.65 3.60 17.79
C GLU A 73 4.65 3.09 16.76
N ILE A 74 5.18 1.87 16.95
CA ILE A 74 6.20 1.29 16.06
C ILE A 74 5.66 0.03 15.37
N ASN A 75 5.40 -1.05 16.13
CA ASN A 75 5.15 -2.36 15.55
C ASN A 75 3.84 -2.43 14.74
N MET A 76 2.71 -2.04 15.34
CA MET A 76 1.41 -2.09 14.66
C MET A 76 1.36 -1.16 13.44
N PRO A 77 1.83 0.11 13.51
CA PRO A 77 1.90 0.97 12.33
C PRO A 77 2.75 0.40 11.19
N ILE A 78 3.94 -0.16 11.48
CA ILE A 78 4.79 -0.79 10.46
C ILE A 78 4.03 -1.95 9.78
N ILE A 79 3.42 -2.85 10.56
CA ILE A 79 2.69 -4.01 10.03
C ILE A 79 1.55 -3.56 9.12
N ILE A 80 0.79 -2.54 9.53
CA ILE A 80 -0.31 -1.97 8.75
C ILE A 80 0.20 -1.40 7.42
N ARG A 81 1.28 -0.60 7.47
CA ARG A 81 1.83 0.05 6.27
C ARG A 81 2.48 -0.96 5.31
N TYR A 82 3.16 -1.97 5.84
CA TYR A 82 3.67 -3.08 5.05
C TYR A 82 2.53 -3.85 4.37
N SER A 83 1.47 -4.14 5.12
CA SER A 83 0.28 -4.80 4.58
C SER A 83 -0.36 -3.96 3.48
N ALA A 84 -0.43 -2.64 3.65
CA ALA A 84 -0.95 -1.73 2.63
C ALA A 84 -0.10 -1.71 1.35
N VAL A 85 1.24 -1.75 1.45
CA VAL A 85 2.12 -1.88 0.27
C VAL A 85 1.84 -3.18 -0.47
N VAL A 86 1.73 -4.30 0.26
CA VAL A 86 1.41 -5.61 -0.34
C VAL A 86 0.05 -5.58 -1.02
N LEU A 87 -0.97 -5.00 -0.37
CA LEU A 87 -2.31 -4.83 -0.92
C LEU A 87 -2.30 -3.97 -2.18
N LEU A 88 -1.61 -2.81 -2.17
CA LEU A 88 -1.50 -1.93 -3.33
C LEU A 88 -0.93 -2.67 -4.55
N VAL A 89 0.21 -3.37 -4.39
CA VAL A 89 0.80 -4.13 -5.49
C VAL A 89 -0.13 -5.25 -5.96
N THR A 90 -0.84 -5.91 -5.04
CA THR A 90 -1.82 -6.94 -5.38
C THR A 90 -2.97 -6.37 -6.23
N MET A 91 -3.51 -5.20 -5.86
CA MET A 91 -4.58 -4.55 -6.60
C MET A 91 -4.11 -4.10 -7.99
N ILE A 92 -2.90 -3.55 -8.11
CA ILE A 92 -2.28 -3.23 -9.41
C ILE A 92 -2.18 -4.49 -10.28
N GLU A 93 -1.68 -5.60 -9.73
CA GLU A 93 -1.57 -6.87 -10.45
C GLU A 93 -2.94 -7.40 -10.92
N TRP A 94 -3.97 -7.29 -10.10
CA TRP A 94 -5.33 -7.71 -10.44
C TRP A 94 -5.92 -6.83 -11.55
N SER A 95 -5.77 -5.51 -11.45
CA SER A 95 -6.22 -4.57 -12.49
C SER A 95 -5.53 -4.86 -13.82
N ILE A 96 -4.22 -5.09 -13.83
CA ILE A 96 -3.48 -5.44 -15.05
C ILE A 96 -3.95 -6.79 -15.63
N LYS A 97 -4.14 -7.80 -14.78
CA LYS A 97 -4.63 -9.11 -15.24
C LYS A 97 -6.01 -8.99 -15.86
N ASN A 98 -6.89 -8.18 -15.27
CA ASN A 98 -8.21 -7.90 -15.82
C ASN A 98 -8.12 -7.16 -17.16
N LEU A 99 -7.32 -6.10 -17.24
CA LEU A 99 -7.06 -5.38 -18.49
C LEU A 99 -6.58 -6.33 -19.58
N ASN A 100 -5.56 -7.14 -19.29
CA ASN A 100 -4.99 -8.07 -20.25
C ASN A 100 -6.00 -9.09 -20.78
N LYS A 101 -6.92 -9.54 -19.92
CA LYS A 101 -8.03 -10.43 -20.30
C LYS A 101 -9.00 -9.74 -21.26
N GLN A 102 -9.19 -8.43 -21.11
CA GLN A 102 -10.08 -7.61 -21.92
C GLN A 102 -9.44 -7.13 -23.23
N LEU A 103 -8.11 -7.09 -23.35
CA LEU A 103 -7.43 -6.73 -24.60
C LEU A 103 -7.76 -7.73 -25.73
N ARG A 104 -7.90 -7.23 -26.96
CA ARG A 104 -8.09 -8.04 -28.19
C ARG A 104 -6.90 -8.97 -28.41
N ILE A 105 -5.69 -8.45 -28.22
CA ILE A 105 -4.44 -9.20 -28.29
C ILE A 105 -3.82 -9.18 -26.88
N PRO A 106 -3.83 -10.30 -26.15
CA PRO A 106 -3.23 -10.37 -24.84
C PRO A 106 -1.72 -10.13 -24.89
N ILE A 107 -1.22 -9.34 -23.94
CA ILE A 107 0.20 -9.12 -23.71
C ILE A 107 0.74 -10.31 -22.91
N LEU A 108 1.64 -11.07 -23.53
CA LEU A 108 2.36 -12.18 -22.90
C LEU A 108 3.70 -11.71 -22.34
N ILE A 109 3.93 -11.93 -21.05
CA ILE A 109 5.15 -11.61 -20.32
C ILE A 109 5.55 -12.81 -19.48
N ARG A 110 6.83 -13.20 -19.52
CA ARG A 110 7.38 -14.38 -18.83
C ARG A 110 8.40 -14.02 -17.74
N ASP A 111 8.35 -12.79 -17.23
CA ASP A 111 9.42 -12.23 -16.39
C ASP A 111 8.94 -11.93 -14.95
N ASN A 112 9.88 -11.87 -14.01
CA ASN A 112 9.68 -11.70 -12.57
C ASN A 112 9.09 -10.33 -12.20
N ASN A 113 9.20 -9.32 -13.09
CA ASN A 113 8.59 -8.00 -12.91
C ASN A 113 7.41 -7.80 -13.88
N PHE A 114 6.42 -8.69 -13.78
CA PHE A 114 5.25 -8.71 -14.67
C PHE A 114 4.55 -7.34 -14.77
N VAL A 115 4.34 -6.66 -13.64
CA VAL A 115 3.63 -5.36 -13.56
C VAL A 115 4.31 -4.29 -14.42
N VAL A 116 5.60 -4.05 -14.18
CA VAL A 116 6.34 -2.97 -14.86
C VAL A 116 6.50 -3.30 -16.34
N ASN A 117 6.83 -4.55 -16.66
CA ASN A 117 7.00 -4.99 -18.04
C ASN A 117 5.67 -4.95 -18.82
N PHE A 118 4.55 -5.22 -18.15
CA PHE A 118 3.21 -5.12 -18.75
C PHE A 118 2.93 -3.70 -19.18
N PHE A 119 3.10 -2.75 -18.26
CA PHE A 119 2.86 -1.37 -18.60
C PHE A 119 3.86 -0.81 -19.60
N LYS A 120 5.14 -1.19 -19.57
CA LYS A 120 6.12 -0.78 -20.59
C LYS A 120 5.67 -1.22 -21.98
N LYS A 121 5.25 -2.48 -22.13
CA LYS A 121 4.78 -3.01 -23.41
C LYS A 121 3.44 -2.42 -23.83
N LEU A 122 2.51 -2.23 -22.90
CA LEU A 122 1.23 -1.58 -23.21
C LEU A 122 1.47 -0.12 -23.63
N SER A 123 2.29 0.62 -22.89
CA SER A 123 2.59 2.03 -23.16
C SER A 123 3.21 2.24 -24.54
N SER A 124 4.01 1.30 -25.06
CA SER A 124 4.50 1.36 -26.44
C SER A 124 3.39 1.18 -27.48
N GLU A 125 2.36 0.38 -27.20
CA GLU A 125 1.22 0.19 -28.10
C GLU A 125 0.26 1.39 -28.08
N ILE A 126 0.09 2.04 -26.93
CA ILE A 126 -0.81 3.19 -26.77
C ILE A 126 -0.10 4.55 -26.79
N ASN A 127 1.20 4.62 -27.06
CA ASN A 127 2.01 5.86 -27.01
C ASN A 127 1.73 6.70 -25.74
N PHE A 128 1.61 6.03 -24.59
CA PHE A 128 1.27 6.66 -23.32
C PHE A 128 2.55 6.97 -22.54
N GLN A 129 2.83 8.25 -22.30
CA GLN A 129 4.09 8.69 -21.71
C GLN A 129 3.91 9.10 -20.24
N GLN A 130 3.79 8.12 -19.35
CA GLN A 130 3.84 8.34 -17.89
C GLN A 130 4.99 7.55 -17.25
N ASN A 131 6.21 7.86 -17.68
CA ASN A 131 7.42 7.16 -17.24
C ASN A 131 7.72 7.32 -15.74
N GLU A 132 7.32 8.42 -15.11
CA GLU A 132 7.57 8.63 -13.69
C GLU A 132 6.68 7.75 -12.80
N VAL A 133 5.38 7.63 -13.11
CA VAL A 133 4.47 6.74 -12.36
C VAL A 133 4.92 5.28 -12.49
N LEU A 134 5.43 4.88 -13.65
CA LEU A 134 5.99 3.53 -13.82
C LEU A 134 7.22 3.25 -12.97
N LYS A 135 8.10 4.24 -12.81
CA LYS A 135 9.26 4.12 -11.92
C LYS A 135 8.81 4.07 -10.45
N ASP A 136 7.75 4.79 -10.08
CA ASP A 136 7.18 4.73 -8.73
C ASP A 136 6.57 3.35 -8.44
N ILE A 137 5.79 2.81 -9.40
CA ILE A 137 5.26 1.44 -9.32
C ILE A 137 6.40 0.43 -9.22
N GLU A 138 7.46 0.58 -10.01
CA GLU A 138 8.64 -0.29 -9.94
C GLU A 138 9.28 -0.24 -8.56
N ALA A 139 9.52 0.96 -8.02
CA ALA A 139 10.06 1.14 -6.68
C ALA A 139 9.18 0.46 -5.61
N ILE A 140 7.85 0.65 -5.67
CA ILE A 140 6.89 0.03 -4.74
C ILE A 140 6.91 -1.50 -4.86
N VAL A 141 7.07 -2.07 -6.05
CA VAL A 141 7.23 -3.52 -6.24
C VAL A 141 8.51 -4.03 -5.57
N TYR A 142 9.63 -3.31 -5.68
CA TYR A 142 10.86 -3.65 -4.96
C TYR A 142 10.68 -3.59 -3.44
N VAL A 143 9.99 -2.55 -2.95
CA VAL A 143 9.66 -2.43 -1.53
C VAL A 143 8.79 -3.59 -1.06
N ARG A 144 7.72 -3.92 -1.79
CA ARG A 144 6.87 -5.08 -1.50
C ARG A 144 7.70 -6.35 -1.43
N ASN A 145 8.59 -6.57 -2.38
CA ASN A 145 9.41 -7.77 -2.41
C ASN A 145 10.38 -7.84 -1.21
N CYS A 146 10.92 -6.70 -0.75
CA CYS A 146 11.71 -6.65 0.48
C CYS A 146 10.86 -7.00 1.72
N ILE A 147 9.64 -6.47 1.81
CA ILE A 147 8.69 -6.79 2.87
C ILE A 147 8.36 -8.28 2.88
N THR A 148 8.02 -8.87 1.73
CA THR A 148 7.53 -10.26 1.66
C THR A 148 8.63 -11.30 1.79
N HIS A 149 9.86 -10.99 1.37
CA HIS A 149 10.94 -11.98 1.33
C HIS A 149 11.98 -11.79 2.44
N SER A 150 12.02 -10.62 3.07
CA SER A 150 13.03 -10.28 4.09
C SER A 150 12.44 -9.47 5.24
N ALA A 151 11.13 -9.52 5.46
CA ALA A 151 10.43 -8.76 6.51
C ALA A 151 10.72 -7.24 6.50
N GLY A 152 11.11 -6.69 5.34
CA GLY A 152 11.50 -5.28 5.21
C GLY A 152 12.90 -4.97 5.79
N ILE A 153 13.73 -5.97 6.03
CA ILE A 153 15.10 -5.82 6.55
C ILE A 153 16.07 -5.75 5.37
N LEU A 154 16.76 -4.61 5.22
CA LEU A 154 17.65 -4.35 4.08
C LEU A 154 18.77 -5.39 3.96
N ASN A 155 19.43 -5.69 5.07
CA ASN A 155 20.61 -6.57 5.09
C ASN A 155 20.29 -8.03 4.74
N GLU A 156 19.02 -8.42 4.85
CA GLU A 156 18.55 -9.77 4.52
C GLU A 156 17.96 -9.87 3.11
N TYR A 157 17.88 -8.75 2.38
CA TYR A 157 17.26 -8.71 1.07
C TYR A 157 18.26 -8.94 -0.06
N LYS A 158 17.93 -9.86 -0.97
CA LYS A 158 18.82 -10.23 -2.09
C LYS A 158 19.18 -9.08 -3.04
N TYR A 159 18.42 -7.98 -3.04
CA TYR A 159 18.70 -6.78 -3.83
C TYR A 159 19.02 -5.57 -2.93
N SER A 160 19.67 -5.82 -1.79
CA SER A 160 20.06 -4.80 -0.81
C SER A 160 20.87 -3.64 -1.40
N GLU A 161 21.69 -3.88 -2.41
CA GLU A 161 22.47 -2.82 -3.07
C GLU A 161 21.60 -1.84 -3.89
N GLN A 162 20.47 -2.32 -4.43
CA GLN A 162 19.61 -1.54 -5.34
C GLN A 162 18.47 -0.86 -4.59
N LEU A 163 17.97 -1.50 -3.53
CA LEU A 163 16.81 -1.05 -2.78
C LEU A 163 16.93 0.40 -2.25
N PRO A 164 18.08 0.89 -1.75
CA PRO A 164 18.24 2.29 -1.34
C PRO A 164 17.92 3.29 -2.45
N GLY A 165 18.26 2.98 -3.70
CA GLY A 165 17.92 3.82 -4.85
C GLY A 165 16.42 3.90 -5.11
N PHE A 166 15.70 2.77 -4.95
CA PHE A 166 14.24 2.75 -5.04
C PHE A 166 13.58 3.47 -3.85
N ILE A 167 14.11 3.32 -2.64
CA ILE A 167 13.60 4.02 -1.45
C ILE A 167 13.80 5.53 -1.55
N ALA A 168 14.95 5.99 -2.02
CA ALA A 168 15.23 7.42 -2.19
C ALA A 168 14.25 8.13 -3.15
N ARG A 169 13.60 7.38 -4.04
CA ARG A 169 12.54 7.88 -4.93
C ARG A 169 11.20 8.03 -4.21
N LEU A 170 10.94 7.20 -3.21
CA LEU A 170 9.67 7.14 -2.51
C LEU A 170 9.67 8.07 -1.29
N ASN A 171 9.13 9.28 -1.45
CA ASN A 171 8.93 10.22 -0.36
C ASN A 171 8.18 9.59 0.82
N GLY A 172 8.73 9.73 2.03
CA GLY A 172 8.24 9.13 3.27
C GLY A 172 8.68 7.68 3.50
N PHE A 173 9.57 7.12 2.67
CA PHE A 173 10.18 5.80 2.88
C PHE A 173 11.65 5.98 3.27
N THR A 174 12.09 5.31 4.32
CA THR A 174 13.47 5.37 4.84
C THR A 174 13.91 4.04 5.43
N PHE A 175 15.20 3.86 5.66
CA PHE A 175 15.69 2.79 6.54
C PHE A 175 15.98 3.36 7.91
N ASN A 176 15.62 2.61 8.95
CA ASN A 176 15.84 3.01 10.33
C ASN A 176 16.39 1.83 11.14
N ASN A 177 16.84 2.13 12.36
CA ASN A 177 17.34 1.14 13.32
C ASN A 177 16.48 1.21 14.58
N THR A 178 16.15 0.04 15.13
CA THR A 178 15.56 -0.08 16.47
C THR A 178 16.55 -0.77 17.41
N ALA A 179 16.19 -0.88 18.68
CA ALA A 179 16.96 -1.70 19.63
C ALA A 179 17.01 -3.20 19.27
N PHE A 180 16.16 -3.67 18.35
CA PHE A 180 16.01 -5.10 18.03
C PHE A 180 16.36 -5.47 16.59
N VAL A 181 16.25 -4.53 15.66
CA VAL A 181 16.44 -4.76 14.22
C VAL A 181 17.10 -3.54 13.60
N ASP A 182 18.21 -3.78 12.90
CA ASP A 182 18.94 -2.80 12.13
C ASP A 182 18.51 -2.81 10.65
N GLY A 183 18.45 -1.63 10.04
CA GLY A 183 18.19 -1.47 8.61
C GLY A 183 16.79 -1.91 8.20
N TYR A 184 15.79 -1.78 9.08
CA TYR A 184 14.41 -2.09 8.73
C TYR A 184 13.78 -0.91 7.99
N LEU A 185 12.88 -1.22 7.06
CA LEU A 185 12.16 -0.25 6.28
C LEU A 185 11.11 0.48 7.15
N TRP A 186 11.23 1.79 7.22
CA TRP A 186 10.24 2.66 7.80
C TRP A 186 9.43 3.36 6.71
N ILE A 187 8.11 3.32 6.85
CA ILE A 187 7.16 4.03 5.99
C ILE A 187 6.45 5.03 6.90
N GLU A 188 6.55 6.31 6.58
CA GLU A 188 5.89 7.37 7.34
C GLU A 188 4.36 7.30 7.19
N ARG A 189 3.67 7.89 8.17
CA ARG A 189 2.23 8.04 8.10
C ARG A 189 1.86 8.81 6.83
N ASN A 190 0.82 8.36 6.13
CA ASN A 190 0.34 8.95 4.87
C ASN A 190 1.31 8.92 3.68
N ALA A 191 2.54 8.40 3.82
CA ALA A 191 3.52 8.35 2.73
C ALA A 191 2.97 7.61 1.50
N LEU A 192 2.19 6.55 1.73
CA LEU A 192 1.61 5.73 0.65
C LEU A 192 0.46 6.43 -0.08
N ASN A 193 -0.23 7.40 0.54
CA ASN A 193 -1.47 7.98 0.02
C ASN A 193 -1.29 8.62 -1.36
N GLN A 194 -0.21 9.38 -1.55
CA GLN A 194 0.08 10.02 -2.83
C GLN A 194 0.27 9.00 -3.96
N TYR A 195 0.88 7.85 -3.66
CA TYR A 195 1.10 6.80 -4.66
C TYR A 195 -0.18 6.05 -4.96
N ILE A 196 -1.03 5.80 -3.95
CA ILE A 196 -2.36 5.19 -4.15
C ILE A 196 -3.17 6.06 -5.11
N ASP A 197 -3.24 7.37 -4.86
CA ASP A 197 -4.02 8.30 -5.67
C ASP A 197 -3.48 8.36 -7.11
N VAL A 198 -2.16 8.58 -7.27
CA VAL A 198 -1.52 8.68 -8.60
C VAL A 198 -1.62 7.37 -9.40
N ILE A 199 -1.44 6.22 -8.75
CA ILE A 199 -1.52 4.92 -9.42
C ILE A 199 -2.98 4.58 -9.79
N GLY A 200 -3.94 4.92 -8.93
CA GLY A 200 -5.36 4.74 -9.22
C GLY A 200 -5.77 5.50 -10.48
N ASP A 201 -5.39 6.78 -10.57
CA ASP A 201 -5.64 7.61 -11.74
C ASP A 201 -4.91 7.09 -12.98
N PHE A 202 -3.65 6.66 -12.83
CA PHE A 202 -2.87 6.08 -13.92
C PHE A 202 -3.52 4.81 -14.50
N ILE A 203 -3.98 3.89 -13.64
CA ILE A 203 -4.68 2.68 -14.08
C ILE A 203 -5.97 3.04 -14.82
N PHE A 204 -6.77 3.95 -14.27
CA PHE A 204 -7.99 4.42 -14.91
C PHE A 204 -7.72 4.99 -16.31
N LEU A 205 -6.72 5.87 -16.44
CA LEU A 205 -6.35 6.48 -17.72
C LEU A 205 -5.92 5.43 -18.75
N ILE A 206 -5.15 4.42 -18.34
CA ILE A 206 -4.74 3.34 -19.24
C ILE A 206 -5.93 2.55 -19.76
N PHE A 207 -6.88 2.19 -18.88
CA PHE A 207 -8.07 1.48 -19.31
C PHE A 207 -8.90 2.31 -20.28
N LYS A 208 -9.11 3.60 -19.96
CA LYS A 208 -9.81 4.54 -20.83
C LYS A 208 -9.16 4.62 -22.22
N ASP A 209 -7.85 4.81 -22.29
CA ASP A 209 -7.10 4.89 -23.55
C ASP A 209 -7.21 3.59 -24.36
N CYS A 210 -7.14 2.43 -23.69
CA CYS A 210 -7.30 1.13 -24.35
C CYS A 210 -8.71 0.95 -24.94
N TYR A 211 -9.73 1.46 -24.26
CA TYR A 211 -11.11 1.47 -24.75
C TYR A 211 -11.26 2.40 -25.96
N GLU A 212 -10.83 3.66 -25.83
CA GLU A 212 -10.96 4.69 -26.88
C GLU A 212 -10.19 4.33 -28.16
N LYS A 213 -9.07 3.61 -28.04
CA LYS A 213 -8.29 3.10 -29.17
C LYS A 213 -8.81 1.78 -29.75
N GLY A 214 -9.91 1.26 -29.23
CA GLY A 214 -10.49 -0.01 -29.69
C GLY A 214 -9.56 -1.21 -29.47
N LEU A 215 -8.69 -1.15 -28.46
CA LEU A 215 -7.79 -2.25 -28.11
C LEU A 215 -8.47 -3.29 -27.22
N MET A 216 -9.58 -2.94 -26.58
CA MET A 216 -10.41 -3.86 -25.84
C MET A 216 -11.31 -4.68 -26.76
N LYS A 217 -11.60 -5.92 -26.35
CA LYS A 217 -12.69 -6.74 -26.91
C LYS A 217 -13.96 -5.91 -26.78
N HIS A 218 -14.81 -5.90 -27.82
CA HIS A 218 -16.11 -5.26 -27.71
C HIS A 218 -16.82 -5.82 -26.48
N LEU A 219 -17.28 -4.93 -25.59
CA LEU A 219 -18.30 -5.31 -24.62
C LEU A 219 -19.44 -5.90 -25.46
N PRO A 220 -19.97 -7.09 -25.14
CA PRO A 220 -21.14 -7.58 -25.84
C PRO A 220 -22.22 -6.50 -25.73
N ASP A 221 -22.82 -6.13 -26.87
CA ASP A 221 -24.00 -5.28 -26.96
C ASP A 221 -25.19 -6.02 -26.34
N THR A 222 -25.18 -6.28 -25.03
CA THR A 222 -26.31 -6.88 -24.32
C THR A 222 -26.29 -6.46 -22.85
N LEU A 223 -26.87 -5.30 -22.59
CA LEU A 223 -27.76 -5.12 -21.46
C LEU A 223 -29.13 -4.77 -22.07
N ASP A 224 -29.77 -5.78 -22.64
CA ASP A 224 -31.23 -5.82 -22.75
C ASP A 224 -31.79 -6.53 -21.51
#